data_AF-A0A182NEX0-F1
#
_entry.id   AF-A0A182NEX0-F1
#
_cell.length_a   1.000
_cell.length_b   1.000
_cell.length_c   1.000
_cell.angle_alpha   90.00
_cell.angle_beta   90.00
_cell.angle_gamma   90.00
#
_symmetry.space_group_name_H-M   'P 1'
#
loop_
_entity.id
_entity.type
_entity.pdbx_description
1 polymer ?
#
loop_
_entity_poly.entity_id
_entity_poly.type
_entity_poly.pdbx_seq_one_letter_code
_entity_poly.pdbx_strand_id
1 'polypeptide(L)'
;MAELRFCQPNPPMFLEKFKVHVQVHEPSGLMIWTSNSPLIETFGVELYVGRGNPCGLHKIVWDRKLLLNTSVITDGKFIIQDDEIVVQQGETILYRYSVFHEDTVWQSFFRILSVTDHVFYRPERSECYSQCIVEQKNLHMEAAHLKDILEREIEKCAGLQASKHLQFPLENAYKFVADPLIYVQDKLWQVESLIPLIDNVVTADVAYNGVGFRMRTLIDKLKVLELGKDQLDVIDPDAD
;
A
#
# COMPACT_ATOMS: atom_id res chain seq x y z
N MET A 1 47.33 17.07 34.17
CA MET A 1 46.14 17.37 33.34
C MET A 1 46.59 17.39 31.91
N ALA A 2 46.26 16.36 31.14
CA ALA A 2 46.62 16.24 29.73
C ALA A 2 45.33 16.21 28.92
N GLU A 3 45.09 17.27 28.15
CA GLU A 3 44.08 17.28 27.09
C GLU A 3 44.56 16.33 25.98
N LEU A 4 43.85 15.22 25.79
CA LEU A 4 43.99 14.41 24.60
C LEU A 4 43.31 15.13 23.44
N ARG A 5 44.07 15.98 22.74
CA ARG A 5 43.71 16.48 21.41
C ARG A 5 43.77 15.32 20.44
N PHE A 6 42.61 14.77 20.08
CA PHE A 6 42.50 13.86 18.95
C PHE A 6 42.84 14.64 17.68
N CYS A 7 44.00 14.35 17.09
CA CYS A 7 44.32 14.72 15.71
C CYS A 7 43.41 13.87 14.80
N GLN A 8 42.23 14.37 14.50
CA GLN A 8 41.49 13.91 13.33
C GLN A 8 41.52 15.05 12.31
N PRO A 9 41.81 14.76 11.03
CA PRO A 9 41.57 15.76 9.99
C PRO A 9 40.08 16.10 10.09
N ASN A 10 39.77 17.39 10.25
CA ASN A 10 38.41 17.86 10.10
C ASN A 10 37.92 17.31 8.75
N PRO A 11 36.80 16.58 8.67
CA PRO A 11 36.17 16.29 7.40
C PRO A 11 36.03 17.64 6.70
N PRO A 12 36.23 17.71 5.38
CA PRO A 12 36.01 18.96 4.70
C PRO A 12 34.61 19.45 5.07
N MET A 13 34.49 20.71 5.45
CA MET A 13 33.23 21.41 5.78
C MET A 13 32.11 21.13 4.76
N PHE A 14 32.52 20.76 3.54
CA PHE A 14 31.71 20.21 2.46
C PHE A 14 30.79 19.04 2.86
N LEU A 15 31.27 18.03 3.62
CA LEU A 15 30.45 16.85 3.91
C LEU A 15 29.32 17.12 4.92
N GLU A 16 29.47 18.13 5.79
CA GLU A 16 28.43 18.52 6.75
C GLU A 16 27.15 19.01 6.05
N LYS A 17 27.24 19.39 4.77
CA LYS A 17 26.12 19.83 3.96
C LYS A 17 25.18 18.70 3.54
N PHE A 18 25.64 17.45 3.58
CA PHE A 18 24.81 16.31 3.17
C PHE A 18 23.98 15.79 4.34
N LYS A 19 22.66 15.88 4.17
CA LYS A 19 21.72 15.22 5.07
C LYS A 19 21.59 13.76 4.64
N VAL A 20 21.98 12.86 5.54
CA VAL A 20 21.85 11.41 5.36
C VAL A 20 20.73 10.92 6.27
N HIS A 21 19.85 10.11 5.69
CA HIS A 21 18.67 9.58 6.34
C HIS A 21 18.82 8.06 6.49
N VAL A 22 18.54 7.55 7.68
CA VAL A 22 18.50 6.12 7.98
C VAL A 22 17.07 5.75 8.32
N GLN A 23 16.61 4.66 7.75
CA GLN A 23 15.24 4.19 7.82
C GLN A 23 15.26 2.67 7.99
N VAL A 24 14.50 2.16 8.94
CA VAL A 24 14.42 0.72 9.24
C VAL A 24 13.05 0.20 8.82
N HIS A 25 12.99 -0.97 8.21
CA HIS A 25 11.75 -1.62 7.77
C HIS A 25 11.40 -2.80 8.69
N GLU A 26 10.10 -3.01 8.90
CA GLU A 26 9.57 -4.21 9.57
C GLU A 26 9.08 -5.22 8.52
N PRO A 27 9.34 -6.53 8.68
CA PRO A 27 10.05 -7.19 9.79
C PRO A 27 11.58 -7.20 9.66
N SER A 28 12.11 -6.89 8.47
CA SER A 28 13.52 -6.77 8.17
C SER A 28 13.72 -5.69 7.12
N GLY A 29 14.91 -5.11 7.10
CA GLY A 29 15.33 -4.17 6.09
C GLY A 29 15.88 -2.88 6.67
N LEU A 30 16.90 -2.34 6.01
CA LEU A 30 17.51 -1.07 6.32
C LEU A 30 17.77 -0.31 5.03
N MET A 31 17.32 0.94 5.02
CA MET A 31 17.56 1.88 3.93
C MET A 31 18.33 3.08 4.45
N ILE A 32 19.35 3.48 3.69
CA ILE A 32 20.10 4.70 3.92
C ILE A 32 20.19 5.49 2.63
N TRP A 33 19.89 6.78 2.70
CA TRP A 33 19.84 7.62 1.51
C TRP A 33 20.27 9.06 1.76
N THR A 34 20.65 9.72 0.67
CA THR A 34 20.88 11.16 0.62
C THR A 34 20.34 11.72 -0.69
N SER A 35 19.98 13.01 -0.68
CA SER A 35 19.51 13.69 -1.88
C SER A 35 20.62 13.78 -2.92
N ASN A 36 20.25 13.73 -4.20
CA ASN A 36 21.17 13.98 -5.29
C ASN A 36 21.83 15.37 -5.15
N SER A 37 23.11 15.44 -5.46
CA SER A 37 23.89 16.66 -5.50
C SER A 37 24.91 16.54 -6.62
N PRO A 38 25.20 17.61 -7.38
CA PRO A 38 26.25 17.59 -8.41
C PRO A 38 27.64 17.30 -7.85
N LEU A 39 27.78 17.31 -6.52
CA LEU A 39 29.02 17.06 -5.81
C LEU A 39 29.11 15.61 -5.27
N ILE A 40 28.22 14.72 -5.75
CA ILE A 40 28.19 13.30 -5.42
C ILE A 40 28.12 12.52 -6.74
N GLU A 41 29.22 11.86 -7.10
CA GLU A 41 29.24 10.91 -8.22
C GLU A 41 28.95 9.48 -7.75
N THR A 42 29.47 9.13 -6.57
CA THR A 42 29.17 7.85 -5.91
C THR A 42 28.94 8.08 -4.42
N PHE A 43 27.89 7.48 -3.89
CA PHE A 43 27.55 7.48 -2.48
C PHE A 43 27.85 6.11 -1.89
N GLY A 44 28.63 6.06 -0.81
CA GLY A 44 28.97 4.82 -0.11
C GLY A 44 28.63 4.89 1.37
N VAL A 45 28.29 3.76 1.97
CA VAL A 45 27.97 3.67 3.40
C VAL A 45 28.72 2.51 4.02
N GLU A 46 29.25 2.77 5.21
CA GLU A 46 29.73 1.76 6.15
C GLU A 46 28.87 1.85 7.41
N LEU A 47 28.13 0.79 7.70
CA LEU A 47 27.16 0.73 8.78
C LEU A 47 27.30 -0.56 9.58
N TYR A 48 27.16 -0.45 10.89
CA TYR A 48 27.19 -1.54 11.86
C TYR A 48 25.95 -1.47 12.74
N VAL A 49 25.33 -2.62 13.00
CA VAL A 49 24.23 -2.75 13.97
C VAL A 49 24.72 -3.62 15.12
N GLY A 50 24.38 -3.24 16.35
CA GLY A 50 24.82 -3.96 17.52
C GLY A 50 23.92 -3.76 18.73
N ARG A 51 24.04 -4.68 19.69
CA ARG A 51 23.32 -4.64 20.97
C ARG A 51 24.16 -3.99 22.05
N GLY A 52 23.51 -3.14 22.83
CA GLY A 52 24.13 -2.43 23.94
C GLY A 52 23.83 -0.94 23.89
N ASN A 53 24.06 -0.27 25.02
CA ASN A 53 23.88 1.17 25.13
C ASN A 53 25.23 1.86 24.84
N PRO A 54 25.30 2.81 23.88
CA PRO A 54 26.54 3.55 23.58
C PRO A 54 27.01 4.41 24.75
N CYS A 55 26.12 4.73 25.70
CA CYS A 55 26.41 5.44 26.93
C CYS A 55 26.48 4.51 28.17
N GLY A 56 26.41 3.19 27.99
CA GLY A 56 26.44 2.21 29.06
C GLY A 56 27.85 1.74 29.44
N LEU A 57 27.97 1.11 30.60
CA LEU A 57 29.22 0.49 31.08
C LEU A 57 29.64 -0.74 30.25
N HIS A 58 28.74 -1.30 29.44
CA HIS A 58 29.00 -2.51 28.64
C HIS A 58 29.32 -2.14 27.19
N LYS A 59 30.39 -2.73 26.66
CA LYS A 59 30.85 -2.55 25.27
C LYS A 59 29.79 -3.08 24.30
N ILE A 60 29.43 -2.28 23.29
CA ILE A 60 28.52 -2.72 22.21
C ILE A 60 29.16 -3.89 21.46
N VAL A 61 28.35 -4.93 21.21
CA VAL A 61 28.71 -6.04 20.32
C VAL A 61 28.11 -5.76 18.95
N TRP A 62 28.98 -5.49 17.97
CA TRP A 62 28.60 -5.28 16.57
C TRP A 62 28.55 -6.62 15.86
N ASP A 63 27.36 -7.06 15.45
CA ASP A 63 27.13 -8.39 14.88
C ASP A 63 26.58 -8.37 13.44
N ARG A 64 26.12 -7.21 12.95
CA ARG A 64 25.68 -7.00 11.56
C ARG A 64 26.43 -5.83 10.94
N LYS A 65 26.76 -5.95 9.65
CA LYS A 65 27.52 -4.95 8.89
C LYS A 65 26.94 -4.78 7.48
N LEU A 66 26.86 -3.53 7.04
CA LEU A 66 26.56 -3.14 5.67
C LEU A 66 27.71 -2.27 5.13
N LEU A 67 28.31 -2.68 4.01
CA LEU A 67 29.36 -1.92 3.32
C LEU A 67 29.09 -1.92 1.83
N LEU A 68 28.36 -0.91 1.36
CA LEU A 68 27.91 -0.80 -0.02
C LEU A 68 28.14 0.61 -0.55
N ASN A 69 28.17 0.71 -1.88
CA ASN A 69 28.17 1.97 -2.60
C ASN A 69 27.20 1.92 -3.78
N THR A 70 26.81 3.09 -4.24
CA THR A 70 25.93 3.26 -5.40
C THR A 70 26.26 4.55 -6.14
N SER A 71 26.24 4.47 -7.46
CA SER A 71 26.28 5.62 -8.37
C SER A 71 24.93 5.82 -9.06
N VAL A 72 23.94 4.98 -8.74
CA VAL A 72 22.60 5.01 -9.34
C VAL A 72 21.72 5.96 -8.55
N ILE A 73 21.08 6.89 -9.26
CA ILE A 73 20.14 7.85 -8.70
C ILE A 73 18.72 7.36 -9.01
N THR A 74 17.92 7.20 -7.96
CA THR A 74 16.51 6.81 -8.05
C THR A 74 15.67 7.90 -7.42
N ASP A 75 14.73 8.48 -8.18
CA ASP A 75 13.84 9.56 -7.71
C ASP A 75 14.61 10.72 -7.02
N GLY A 76 15.72 11.14 -7.64
CA GLY A 76 16.54 12.24 -7.12
C GLY A 76 17.31 11.91 -5.83
N LYS A 77 17.49 10.63 -5.48
CA LYS A 77 18.22 10.19 -4.29
C LYS A 77 19.25 9.11 -4.64
N PHE A 78 20.36 9.09 -3.91
CA PHE A 78 21.24 7.93 -3.82
C PHE A 78 20.71 7.03 -2.71
N ILE A 79 20.30 5.80 -3.05
CA ILE A 79 19.67 4.86 -2.13
C ILE A 79 20.52 3.60 -2.02
N ILE A 80 20.87 3.22 -0.79
CA ILE A 80 21.46 1.93 -0.46
C ILE A 80 20.47 1.23 0.46
N GLN A 81 20.09 0.01 0.10
CA GLN A 81 19.11 -0.78 0.80
C GLN A 81 19.63 -2.21 0.98
N ASP A 82 19.35 -2.77 2.14
CA ASP A 82 19.55 -4.19 2.45
C ASP A 82 18.25 -4.70 3.08
N ASP A 83 17.61 -5.69 2.46
CA ASP A 83 16.30 -6.19 2.87
C ASP A 83 16.37 -7.27 3.97
N GLU A 84 17.58 -7.78 4.25
CA GLU A 84 17.80 -8.93 5.13
C GLU A 84 18.24 -8.51 6.53
N ILE A 85 18.88 -7.33 6.68
CA ILE A 85 19.27 -6.82 7.99
C ILE A 85 18.03 -6.55 8.84
N VAL A 86 17.86 -7.38 9.88
CA VAL A 86 16.87 -7.15 10.95
C VAL A 86 17.47 -6.18 11.94
N VAL A 87 16.75 -5.12 12.31
CA VAL A 87 17.14 -4.17 13.38
C VAL A 87 16.01 -4.07 14.39
N GLN A 88 16.34 -4.14 15.68
CA GLN A 88 15.35 -4.13 16.76
C GLN A 88 15.40 -2.83 17.56
N GLN A 89 14.26 -2.45 18.14
CA GLN A 89 14.19 -1.33 19.07
C GLN A 89 15.14 -1.55 20.26
N GLY A 90 15.89 -0.51 20.63
CA GLY A 90 16.90 -0.56 21.70
C GLY A 90 18.30 -0.97 21.24
N GLU A 91 18.47 -1.38 19.97
CA GLU A 91 19.79 -1.57 19.36
C GLU A 91 20.44 -0.24 18.98
N THR A 92 21.71 -0.29 18.60
CA THR A 92 22.48 0.87 18.15
C THR A 92 22.96 0.67 16.73
N ILE A 93 22.83 1.71 15.91
CA ILE A 93 23.39 1.80 14.57
C ILE A 93 24.58 2.76 14.61
N LEU A 94 25.74 2.30 14.15
CA LEU A 94 26.94 3.10 13.94
C LEU A 94 27.18 3.19 12.44
N TYR A 95 27.17 4.39 11.86
CA TYR A 95 27.36 4.54 10.42
C TYR A 95 28.26 5.73 10.07
N ARG A 96 28.95 5.62 8.93
CA ARG A 96 29.54 6.75 8.21
C ARG A 96 29.22 6.63 6.74
N TYR A 97 29.17 7.76 6.06
CA TYR A 97 29.02 7.78 4.61
C TYR A 97 30.30 8.28 3.94
N SER A 98 30.42 7.96 2.67
CA SER A 98 31.48 8.40 1.80
C SER A 98 30.89 8.94 0.50
N VAL A 99 31.55 9.95 -0.05
CA VAL A 99 31.19 10.57 -1.32
C VAL A 99 32.42 10.55 -2.21
N PHE A 100 32.29 10.00 -3.40
CA PHE A 100 33.27 10.16 -4.46
C PHE A 100 32.90 11.36 -5.32
N HIS A 101 33.86 12.24 -5.56
CA HIS A 101 33.73 13.40 -6.44
C HIS A 101 35.11 13.84 -6.91
N GLU A 102 35.27 14.11 -8.21
CA GLU A 102 36.53 14.57 -8.82
C GLU A 102 37.73 13.70 -8.40
N ASP A 103 37.61 12.38 -8.58
CA ASP A 103 38.62 11.38 -8.23
C ASP A 103 39.00 11.28 -6.74
N THR A 104 38.26 11.96 -5.87
CA THR A 104 38.53 12.00 -4.44
C THR A 104 37.39 11.37 -3.64
N VAL A 105 37.74 10.46 -2.72
CA VAL A 105 36.79 9.89 -1.76
C VAL A 105 36.84 10.68 -0.47
N TRP A 106 35.72 11.28 -0.11
CA TRP A 106 35.50 12.00 1.14
C TRP A 106 34.69 11.14 2.10
N GLN A 107 35.11 11.04 3.36
CA GLN A 107 34.42 10.24 4.38
C GLN A 107 33.92 11.12 5.53
N SER A 108 32.69 10.86 5.96
CA SER A 108 32.15 11.49 7.17
C SER A 108 32.77 10.88 8.43
N PHE A 109 32.65 11.58 9.55
CA PHE A 109 32.79 10.95 10.85
C PHE A 109 31.70 9.89 11.06
N PHE A 110 31.99 8.94 11.95
CA PHE A 110 31.00 8.01 12.44
C PHE A 110 29.93 8.73 13.25
N ARG A 111 28.68 8.35 13.00
CA ARG A 111 27.49 8.80 13.69
C ARG A 111 26.87 7.61 14.41
N ILE A 112 26.34 7.87 15.60
CA ILE A 112 25.67 6.88 16.43
C ILE A 112 24.18 7.22 16.45
N LEU A 113 23.34 6.23 16.19
CA LEU A 113 21.88 6.32 16.23
C LEU A 113 21.35 5.22 17.14
N SER A 114 20.69 5.61 18.23
CA SER A 114 19.91 4.67 19.05
C SER A 114 18.60 4.37 18.34
N VAL A 115 18.28 3.08 18.17
CA VAL A 115 17.07 2.66 17.46
C VAL A 115 15.87 2.83 18.38
N THR A 116 15.12 3.91 18.15
CA THR A 116 13.82 4.17 18.78
C THR A 116 12.70 3.87 17.80
N ASP A 117 11.47 3.85 18.30
CA ASP A 117 10.29 3.55 17.51
C ASP A 117 10.13 4.44 16.26
N HIS A 118 10.57 5.71 16.33
CA HIS A 118 10.47 6.67 15.23
C HIS A 118 11.42 6.42 14.05
N VAL A 119 12.41 5.54 14.21
CA VAL A 119 13.34 5.17 13.13
C VAL A 119 12.70 4.16 12.18
N PHE A 120 11.67 3.45 12.65
CA PHE A 120 10.93 2.50 11.84
C PHE A 120 10.02 3.21 10.85
N TYR A 121 10.13 2.82 9.59
CA TYR A 121 9.21 3.25 8.57
C TYR A 121 7.90 2.52 8.71
N ARG A 122 6.88 3.27 9.09
CA ARG A 122 5.49 2.85 9.02
C ARG A 122 4.78 3.87 8.16
N PRO A 123 4.55 3.59 6.86
CA PRO A 123 3.65 4.41 6.07
C PRO A 123 2.38 4.64 6.90
N GLU A 124 1.85 5.86 6.95
CA GLU A 124 0.59 6.17 7.65
C GLU A 124 -0.62 5.41 7.06
N ARG A 125 -0.38 4.54 6.07
CA ARG A 125 -1.29 3.54 5.48
C ARG A 125 -0.61 2.19 5.17
N SER A 126 0.39 1.75 5.95
CA SER A 126 0.87 0.37 5.87
C SER A 126 0.04 -0.52 6.78
N GLU A 127 -1.13 -0.90 6.29
CA GLU A 127 -1.86 -2.01 6.89
C GLU A 127 -1.03 -3.29 6.74
N CYS A 128 -0.89 -4.00 7.85
CA CYS A 128 0.12 -5.01 8.13
C CYS A 128 -0.02 -6.26 7.24
N TYR A 129 0.96 -6.56 6.38
CA TYR A 129 0.84 -7.59 5.33
C TYR A 129 0.78 -9.06 5.82
N SER A 130 1.23 -9.38 7.03
CA SER A 130 1.35 -10.78 7.49
C SER A 130 0.22 -11.23 8.43
N GLN A 131 -0.34 -10.33 9.24
CA GLN A 131 -1.51 -10.63 10.08
C GLN A 131 -2.84 -10.51 9.31
N CYS A 132 -2.89 -9.67 8.26
CA CYS A 132 -4.09 -9.50 7.46
C CYS A 132 -4.48 -10.72 6.60
N ILE A 133 -3.59 -11.66 6.25
CA ILE A 133 -4.04 -12.80 5.41
C ILE A 133 -4.95 -13.77 6.18
N VAL A 134 -4.73 -13.92 7.49
CA VAL A 134 -5.58 -14.76 8.34
C VAL A 134 -6.85 -14.00 8.73
N GLU A 135 -6.74 -12.70 9.05
CA GLU A 135 -7.90 -11.87 9.41
C GLU A 135 -8.76 -11.47 8.21
N GLN A 136 -8.23 -11.16 7.02
CA GLN A 136 -9.02 -10.89 5.81
C GLN A 136 -9.77 -12.13 5.35
N LYS A 137 -9.19 -13.33 5.43
CA LYS A 137 -9.97 -14.55 5.17
C LYS A 137 -11.13 -14.65 6.16
N ASN A 138 -10.89 -14.37 7.44
CA ASN A 138 -11.92 -14.43 8.46
C ASN A 138 -12.99 -13.33 8.27
N LEU A 139 -12.58 -12.10 7.94
CA LEU A 139 -13.47 -10.95 7.67
C LEU A 139 -14.23 -11.08 6.34
N HIS A 140 -13.61 -11.62 5.28
CA HIS A 140 -14.29 -11.94 4.03
C HIS A 140 -15.24 -13.13 4.22
N MET A 141 -14.85 -14.13 5.01
CA MET A 141 -15.75 -15.24 5.38
C MET A 141 -16.90 -14.74 6.25
N GLU A 142 -16.65 -13.84 7.20
CA GLU A 142 -17.66 -13.26 8.07
C GLU A 142 -18.59 -12.33 7.29
N ALA A 143 -18.08 -11.49 6.40
CA ALA A 143 -18.87 -10.65 5.51
C ALA A 143 -19.67 -11.48 4.50
N ALA A 144 -19.10 -12.55 3.95
CA ALA A 144 -19.82 -13.48 3.08
C ALA A 144 -20.90 -14.25 3.84
N HIS A 145 -20.60 -14.68 5.07
CA HIS A 145 -21.56 -15.34 5.95
C HIS A 145 -22.69 -14.40 6.37
N LEU A 146 -22.38 -13.14 6.69
CA LEU A 146 -23.37 -12.12 6.98
C LEU A 146 -24.20 -11.78 5.74
N LYS A 147 -23.60 -11.72 4.54
CA LYS A 147 -24.32 -11.58 3.27
C LYS A 147 -25.32 -12.72 3.09
N ASP A 148 -24.91 -13.97 3.34
CA ASP A 148 -25.78 -15.15 3.24
C ASP A 148 -26.91 -15.13 4.28
N ILE A 149 -26.62 -14.75 5.53
CA ILE A 149 -27.65 -14.56 6.56
C ILE A 149 -28.65 -13.48 6.13
N LEU A 150 -28.17 -12.32 5.70
CA LEU A 150 -29.02 -11.20 5.27
C LEU A 150 -29.88 -11.61 4.08
N GLU A 151 -29.34 -12.32 3.09
CA GLU A 151 -30.12 -12.77 1.93
C GLU A 151 -31.25 -13.71 2.37
N ARG A 152 -30.96 -14.68 3.25
CA ARG A 152 -32.00 -15.57 3.79
C ARG A 152 -33.06 -14.84 4.59
N GLU A 153 -32.69 -13.87 5.41
CA GLU A 153 -33.66 -13.10 6.19
C GLU A 153 -34.50 -12.17 5.30
N ILE A 154 -33.91 -11.56 4.26
CA ILE A 154 -34.65 -10.79 3.26
C ILE A 154 -35.65 -11.69 2.53
N GLU A 155 -35.25 -12.89 2.09
CA GLU A 155 -36.14 -13.85 1.44
C GLU A 155 -37.30 -14.28 2.35
N LYS A 156 -37.04 -14.47 3.66
CA LYS A 156 -38.10 -14.77 4.64
C LYS A 156 -39.06 -13.60 4.85
N CYS A 157 -38.55 -12.37 4.89
CA CYS A 157 -39.35 -11.16 5.14
C CYS A 157 -40.16 -10.72 3.92
N ALA A 158 -39.56 -10.73 2.73
CA ALA A 158 -40.22 -10.30 1.49
C ALA A 158 -41.10 -11.40 0.86
N GLY A 159 -40.94 -12.66 1.26
CA GLY A 159 -41.70 -13.79 0.73
C GLY A 159 -41.48 -14.01 -0.77
N LEU A 160 -42.48 -14.56 -1.46
CA LEU A 160 -42.44 -14.84 -2.92
C LEU A 160 -42.51 -13.58 -3.81
N GLN A 161 -42.61 -12.38 -3.22
CA GLN A 161 -42.84 -11.14 -3.97
C GLN A 161 -41.54 -10.45 -4.42
N ALA A 162 -40.40 -10.71 -3.77
CA ALA A 162 -39.12 -10.13 -4.17
C ALA A 162 -38.46 -10.98 -5.27
N SER A 163 -38.38 -10.43 -6.48
CA SER A 163 -37.65 -11.02 -7.58
C SER A 163 -36.22 -10.47 -7.67
N LYS A 164 -35.35 -11.18 -8.40
CA LYS A 164 -33.97 -10.75 -8.68
C LYS A 164 -33.87 -9.90 -9.95
N HIS A 165 -34.99 -9.41 -10.47
CA HIS A 165 -35.04 -8.68 -11.72
C HIS A 165 -34.97 -7.17 -11.51
N LEU A 166 -34.38 -6.50 -12.49
CA LEU A 166 -34.30 -5.07 -12.65
C LEU A 166 -34.61 -4.73 -14.10
N GLN A 167 -34.94 -3.47 -14.36
CA GLN A 167 -35.21 -3.01 -15.71
C GLN A 167 -34.58 -1.65 -15.96
N PHE A 168 -33.96 -1.47 -17.12
CA PHE A 168 -33.66 -0.16 -17.68
C PHE A 168 -34.81 0.26 -18.61
N PRO A 169 -35.58 1.31 -18.27
CA PRO A 169 -36.62 1.82 -19.14
C PRO A 169 -36.02 2.32 -20.46
N LEU A 170 -36.55 1.81 -21.57
CA LEU A 170 -36.16 2.22 -22.91
C LEU A 170 -37.29 1.89 -23.88
N GLU A 171 -38.02 2.91 -24.32
CA GLU A 171 -39.09 2.71 -25.29
C GLU A 171 -38.54 2.18 -26.62
N ASN A 172 -39.20 1.16 -27.15
CA ASN A 172 -38.77 0.49 -28.38
C ASN A 172 -37.34 -0.09 -28.30
N ALA A 173 -36.95 -0.62 -27.13
CA ALA A 173 -35.61 -1.19 -26.92
C ALA A 173 -35.18 -2.19 -28.00
N TYR A 174 -36.11 -2.97 -28.56
CA TYR A 174 -35.86 -3.91 -29.67
C TYR A 174 -35.31 -3.28 -30.96
N LYS A 175 -35.39 -1.95 -31.11
CA LYS A 175 -34.79 -1.21 -32.24
C LYS A 175 -33.36 -0.75 -31.98
N PHE A 176 -32.98 -0.61 -30.71
CA PHE A 176 -31.74 0.04 -30.30
C PHE A 176 -30.74 -0.92 -29.64
N VAL A 177 -31.24 -2.03 -29.10
CA VAL A 177 -30.45 -2.99 -28.33
C VAL A 177 -30.31 -4.28 -29.12
N ALA A 178 -29.11 -4.51 -29.67
CA ALA A 178 -28.79 -5.73 -30.41
C ALA A 178 -28.43 -6.90 -29.47
N ASP A 179 -27.68 -6.61 -28.41
CA ASP A 179 -27.33 -7.57 -27.36
C ASP A 179 -27.74 -6.98 -25.99
N PRO A 180 -28.77 -7.54 -25.34
CA PRO A 180 -29.26 -7.02 -24.05
C PRO A 180 -28.25 -7.22 -22.92
N LEU A 181 -27.40 -8.25 -22.97
CA LEU A 181 -26.43 -8.52 -21.92
C LEU A 181 -25.31 -7.47 -21.97
N ILE A 182 -24.74 -7.24 -23.16
CA ILE A 182 -23.71 -6.22 -23.35
C ILE A 182 -24.27 -4.83 -22.99
N TYR A 183 -25.50 -4.52 -23.40
CA TYR A 183 -26.14 -3.26 -23.06
C TYR A 183 -26.23 -3.03 -21.54
N VAL A 184 -26.64 -4.04 -20.77
CA VAL A 184 -26.72 -3.96 -19.31
C VAL A 184 -25.33 -3.81 -18.68
N GLN A 185 -24.36 -4.59 -19.15
CA GLN A 185 -22.98 -4.53 -18.67
C GLN A 185 -22.36 -3.16 -18.92
N ASP A 186 -22.54 -2.58 -20.11
CA ASP A 186 -22.07 -1.24 -20.46
C ASP A 186 -22.72 -0.17 -19.58
N LYS A 187 -24.02 -0.29 -19.26
CA LYS A 187 -24.71 0.62 -18.35
C LYS A 187 -24.15 0.56 -16.94
N LEU A 188 -23.93 -0.64 -16.40
CA LEU A 188 -23.31 -0.81 -15.08
C LEU A 188 -21.87 -0.31 -15.05
N TRP A 189 -21.12 -0.44 -16.15
CA TRP A 189 -19.73 0.04 -16.27
C TRP A 189 -19.61 1.57 -16.15
N GLN A 190 -20.67 2.32 -16.43
CA GLN A 190 -20.67 3.80 -16.32
C GLN A 190 -20.57 4.29 -14.87
N VAL A 191 -20.86 3.44 -13.88
CA VAL A 191 -20.80 3.77 -12.47
C VAL A 191 -19.68 2.95 -11.81
N GLU A 192 -18.64 3.63 -11.34
CA GLU A 192 -17.42 2.98 -10.81
C GLU A 192 -17.72 1.97 -9.70
N SER A 193 -18.67 2.28 -8.80
CA SER A 193 -19.07 1.40 -7.70
C SER A 193 -19.83 0.15 -8.13
N LEU A 194 -20.36 0.11 -9.36
CA LEU A 194 -21.12 -1.02 -9.92
C LEU A 194 -20.27 -1.97 -10.76
N ILE A 195 -19.05 -1.58 -11.14
CA ILE A 195 -18.11 -2.42 -11.92
C ILE A 195 -17.97 -3.84 -11.32
N PRO A 196 -17.83 -4.03 -9.99
CA PRO A 196 -17.71 -5.37 -9.39
C PRO A 196 -18.96 -6.26 -9.53
N LEU A 197 -20.10 -5.72 -9.96
CA LEU A 197 -21.37 -6.44 -10.09
C LEU A 197 -21.68 -6.87 -11.52
N ILE A 198 -20.88 -6.47 -12.51
CA ILE A 198 -21.12 -6.71 -13.94
C ILE A 198 -21.19 -8.21 -14.23
N ASP A 199 -20.29 -9.00 -13.66
CA ASP A 199 -20.27 -10.46 -13.80
C ASP A 199 -21.36 -11.18 -12.98
N ASN A 200 -22.14 -10.43 -12.18
CA ASN A 200 -23.28 -10.97 -11.43
C ASN A 200 -24.60 -10.83 -12.19
N VAL A 201 -24.60 -10.25 -13.40
CA VAL A 201 -25.75 -10.29 -14.31
C VAL A 201 -25.86 -11.69 -14.91
N VAL A 202 -26.98 -12.37 -14.68
CA VAL A 202 -27.19 -13.77 -15.07
C VAL A 202 -27.87 -13.89 -16.43
N THR A 203 -28.93 -13.10 -16.64
CA THR A 203 -29.66 -13.02 -17.91
C THR A 203 -30.06 -11.58 -18.18
N ALA A 204 -30.23 -11.24 -19.45
CA ALA A 204 -30.79 -9.99 -19.89
C ALA A 204 -31.66 -10.23 -21.13
N ASP A 205 -32.83 -9.60 -21.15
CA ASP A 205 -33.86 -9.78 -22.16
C ASP A 205 -34.43 -8.43 -22.58
N VAL A 206 -34.72 -8.29 -23.88
CA VAL A 206 -35.34 -7.07 -24.40
C VAL A 206 -36.86 -7.19 -24.26
N ALA A 207 -37.47 -6.23 -23.59
CA ALA A 207 -38.90 -6.03 -23.51
C ALA A 207 -39.33 -4.82 -24.37
N TYR A 208 -40.64 -4.66 -24.59
CA TYR A 208 -41.16 -3.54 -25.38
C TYR A 208 -40.81 -2.16 -24.77
N ASN A 209 -40.81 -2.09 -23.44
CA ASN A 209 -40.62 -0.89 -22.64
C ASN A 209 -39.24 -0.79 -21.98
N GLY A 210 -38.29 -1.67 -22.33
CA GLY A 210 -36.94 -1.58 -21.79
C GLY A 210 -36.12 -2.85 -21.93
N VAL A 211 -35.02 -2.90 -21.20
CA VAL A 211 -34.17 -4.09 -21.08
C VAL A 211 -34.28 -4.60 -19.66
N GLY A 212 -34.86 -5.79 -19.49
CA GLY A 212 -34.94 -6.48 -18.21
C GLY A 212 -33.70 -7.32 -17.99
N PHE A 213 -33.21 -7.41 -16.76
CA PHE A 213 -32.07 -8.25 -16.43
C PHE A 213 -32.19 -8.83 -15.03
N ARG A 214 -31.54 -9.96 -14.82
CA ARG A 214 -31.56 -10.71 -13.57
C ARG A 214 -30.20 -10.70 -12.91
N MET A 215 -30.16 -10.31 -11.64
CA MET A 215 -28.96 -10.41 -10.81
C MET A 215 -28.83 -11.80 -10.17
N ARG A 216 -27.60 -12.18 -9.81
CA ARG A 216 -27.29 -13.45 -9.17
C ARG A 216 -27.98 -13.60 -7.80
N THR A 217 -27.94 -12.55 -7.00
CA THR A 217 -28.52 -12.52 -5.64
C THR A 217 -29.49 -11.35 -5.49
N LEU A 218 -30.42 -11.44 -4.52
CA LEU A 218 -31.29 -10.30 -4.18
C LEU A 218 -30.45 -9.13 -3.66
N ILE A 219 -29.37 -9.42 -2.93
CA ILE A 219 -28.44 -8.40 -2.45
C ILE A 219 -27.76 -7.67 -3.61
N ASP A 220 -27.37 -8.38 -4.68
CA ASP A 220 -26.76 -7.72 -5.85
C ASP A 220 -27.76 -6.79 -6.55
N LYS A 221 -29.06 -7.16 -6.61
CA LYS A 221 -30.14 -6.27 -7.05
C LYS A 221 -30.23 -5.00 -6.19
N LEU A 222 -30.27 -5.14 -4.87
CA LEU A 222 -30.33 -4.00 -3.95
C LEU A 222 -29.10 -3.10 -4.06
N LYS A 223 -27.92 -3.68 -4.27
CA LYS A 223 -26.69 -2.91 -4.52
C LYS A 223 -26.77 -2.09 -5.79
N VAL A 224 -27.31 -2.65 -6.88
CA VAL A 224 -27.49 -1.91 -8.14
C VAL A 224 -28.41 -0.70 -7.93
N LEU A 225 -29.54 -0.89 -7.23
CA LEU A 225 -30.48 0.19 -6.92
C LEU A 225 -29.86 1.29 -6.06
N GLU A 226 -29.12 0.91 -5.00
CA GLU A 226 -28.57 1.88 -4.05
C GLU A 226 -27.33 2.60 -4.60
N LEU A 227 -26.37 1.86 -5.18
CA LEU A 227 -25.12 2.44 -5.67
C LEU A 227 -25.32 3.15 -7.02
N GLY A 228 -26.31 2.72 -7.81
CA GLY A 228 -26.72 3.38 -9.06
C GLY A 228 -27.70 4.52 -8.85
N LYS A 229 -28.15 4.79 -7.61
CA LYS A 229 -29.10 5.85 -7.32
C LYS A 229 -28.59 7.20 -7.82
N ASP A 230 -29.48 7.96 -8.46
CA ASP A 230 -29.22 9.27 -9.08
C ASP A 230 -28.21 9.25 -10.25
N GLN A 231 -27.68 8.08 -10.64
CA GLN A 231 -26.71 7.89 -11.73
C GLN A 231 -27.22 6.98 -12.84
N LEU A 232 -28.10 6.03 -12.50
CA LEU A 232 -28.74 5.10 -13.41
C LEU A 232 -30.25 5.19 -13.28
N ASP A 233 -30.92 5.28 -14.43
CA ASP A 233 -32.38 5.15 -14.53
C ASP A 233 -32.79 3.67 -14.47
N VAL A 234 -32.35 2.94 -13.45
CA VAL A 234 -32.74 1.54 -13.23
C VAL A 234 -33.96 1.48 -12.31
N ILE A 235 -34.95 0.68 -12.69
CA ILE A 235 -36.17 0.49 -11.91
C ILE A 235 -36.27 -0.92 -11.36
N ASP A 236 -36.87 -1.01 -10.17
CA ASP A 236 -37.29 -2.28 -9.58
C ASP A 236 -38.73 -2.58 -10.04
N PRO A 237 -38.95 -3.64 -10.84
CA PRO A 237 -40.30 -4.02 -11.27
C PRO A 237 -41.18 -4.53 -10.13
N ASP A 238 -40.60 -4.87 -8.98
CA ASP A 238 -41.32 -5.34 -7.79
C ASP A 238 -41.71 -4.17 -6.86
N ALA A 239 -41.25 -2.95 -7.14
CA ALA A 239 -41.59 -1.76 -6.38
C ALA A 239 -42.85 -1.10 -6.96
N ASP A 240 -43.97 -1.23 -6.24
CA ASP A 240 -45.20 -0.46 -6.47
C ASP A 240 -45.01 1.05 -6.21
#